data_AF-A0AAJ2LRU2-F1
#
_entry.id   AF-A0AAJ2LRU2-F1
#
_cell.length_a   1.000
_cell.length_b   1.000
_cell.length_c   1.000
_cell.angle_alpha   90.00
_cell.angle_beta   90.00
_cell.angle_gamma   90.00
#
_symmetry.space_group_name_H-M   'P 1'
#
loop_
_entity.id
_entity.type
_entity.pdbx_description
1 polymer ?
#
loop_
_entity_poly.entity_id
_entity_poly.type
_entity_poly.pdbx_seq_one_letter_code
_entity_poly.pdbx_strand_id
1 'polypeptide(L)'
;NTLTLRLMLTARKDRDMVSSASVDYMMYCGYAMMAYFWAQMATVALEKLETGGNDSAEFYQAKLQLAEFLFARLLPSRSGHAVGFVATSRSVTQLAPPNFTFVY
;
A
#
# COMPACT_ATOMS: atom_id res chain seq x y z
N ASN A 1 3.63 11.89 7.47
CA ASN A 1 2.62 10.80 7.47
C ASN A 1 1.45 11.18 8.38
N THR A 2 0.50 11.96 7.87
CA THR A 2 -0.64 12.51 8.64
C THR A 2 -1.71 11.45 8.95
N LEU A 3 -1.82 10.41 8.11
CA LEU A 3 -2.83 9.37 8.26
C LEU A 3 -2.52 8.44 9.45
N THR A 4 -1.26 8.06 9.67
CA THR A 4 -0.86 7.31 10.88
C THR A 4 -1.18 8.08 12.16
N LEU A 5 -0.97 9.40 12.18
CA LEU A 5 -1.32 10.25 13.33
C LEU A 5 -2.84 10.24 13.56
N ARG A 6 -3.64 10.32 12.50
CA ARG A 6 -5.10 10.23 12.59
C ARG A 6 -5.56 8.90 13.18
N LEU A 7 -4.97 7.78 12.74
CA LEU A 7 -5.25 6.45 13.30
C LEU A 7 -4.91 6.41 14.79
N MET A 8 -3.71 6.89 15.17
CA MET A 8 -3.28 6.94 16.57
C MET A 8 -4.23 7.74 17.46
N LEU A 9 -4.69 8.91 16.99
CA LEU A 9 -5.62 9.76 17.74
C LEU A 9 -7.00 9.11 17.89
N THR A 10 -7.47 8.41 16.86
CA THR A 10 -8.77 7.72 16.88
C THR A 10 -8.73 6.49 17.78
N ALA A 11 -7.63 5.73 17.73
CA ALA A 11 -7.41 4.54 18.56
C ALA A 11 -7.44 4.81 20.07
N ARG A 12 -7.17 6.06 20.50
CA ARG A 12 -7.30 6.43 21.92
C ARG A 12 -8.74 6.39 22.42
N LYS A 13 -9.71 6.62 21.53
CA LYS A 13 -11.14 6.66 21.86
C LYS A 13 -11.85 5.33 21.60
N ASP A 14 -11.28 4.50 20.72
CA ASP A 14 -11.84 3.23 20.32
C ASP A 14 -10.71 2.18 20.18
N ARG A 15 -10.75 1.17 21.05
CA ARG A 15 -9.71 0.14 21.15
C ARG A 15 -9.71 -0.81 19.94
N ASP A 16 -10.85 -0.97 19.27
CA ASP A 16 -11.02 -1.88 18.14
C ASP A 16 -10.55 -1.25 16.82
N MET A 17 -10.24 0.04 16.81
CA MET A 17 -9.67 0.73 15.64
C MET A 17 -8.32 0.16 15.24
N VAL A 18 -7.47 -0.23 16.20
CA VAL A 18 -6.12 -0.73 15.88
C VAL A 18 -6.18 -2.09 15.19
N SER A 19 -7.04 -2.98 15.67
CA SER A 19 -7.22 -4.31 15.09
C SER A 19 -7.90 -4.23 13.73
N SER A 20 -8.98 -3.46 13.61
CA SER A 20 -9.71 -3.28 12.34
C SER A 20 -8.86 -2.61 11.25
N ALA A 21 -7.98 -1.68 11.60
CA ALA A 21 -7.11 -0.98 10.65
C ALA A 21 -5.81 -1.73 10.28
N SER A 22 -5.46 -2.81 10.99
CA SER A 22 -4.13 -3.43 10.93
C SER A 22 -3.72 -3.91 9.52
N VAL A 23 -4.61 -4.60 8.82
CA VAL A 23 -4.34 -5.18 7.50
C VAL A 23 -4.18 -4.09 6.45
N ASP A 24 -5.09 -3.13 6.41
CA ASP A 24 -5.03 -2.00 5.48
C ASP A 24 -3.80 -1.12 5.74
N TYR A 25 -3.45 -0.89 7.00
CA TYR A 25 -2.25 -0.15 7.36
C TYR A 25 -0.98 -0.86 6.89
N MET A 26 -0.90 -2.18 7.05
CA MET A 26 0.22 -2.99 6.58
C MET A 26 0.35 -2.94 5.06
N MET A 27 -0.76 -3.10 4.32
CA MET A 27 -0.75 -3.01 2.86
C MET A 27 -0.35 -1.61 2.39
N TYR A 28 -0.90 -0.56 3.00
CA TYR A 28 -0.52 0.82 2.72
C TYR A 28 0.99 1.06 2.86
N CYS A 29 1.58 0.58 3.97
CA CYS A 29 3.04 0.68 4.20
C CYS A 29 3.83 -0.17 3.19
N GLY A 30 3.35 -1.36 2.85
CA GLY A 30 3.96 -2.25 1.85
C GLY A 30 4.05 -1.58 0.48
N TYR A 31 2.96 -0.96 0.01
CA TYR A 31 2.97 -0.20 -1.24
C TYR A 31 3.92 1.01 -1.20
N ALA A 32 4.04 1.69 -0.05
CA ALA A 32 4.98 2.80 0.10
C ALA A 32 6.45 2.34 0.00
N MET A 33 6.81 1.22 0.65
CA MET A 33 8.15 0.64 0.51
C MET A 33 8.41 0.16 -0.92
N MET A 34 7.44 -0.52 -1.54
CA MET A 34 7.55 -0.98 -2.93
C MET A 34 7.84 0.20 -3.87
N ALA A 35 7.08 1.29 -3.77
CA ALA A 35 7.30 2.50 -4.57
C ALA A 35 8.72 3.07 -4.38
N TYR A 36 9.20 3.11 -3.14
CA TYR A 36 10.54 3.62 -2.83
C TYR A 36 11.66 2.79 -3.47
N PHE A 37 11.60 1.47 -3.37
CA PHE A 37 12.63 0.60 -3.96
C PHE A 37 12.55 0.58 -5.49
N TRP A 38 11.36 0.61 -6.08
CA TRP A 38 11.23 0.71 -7.54
C TRP A 38 11.68 2.05 -8.10
N ALA A 39 11.45 3.16 -7.39
CA ALA A 39 11.98 4.46 -7.77
C ALA A 39 13.53 4.44 -7.76
N GLN A 40 14.14 3.88 -6.71
CA GLN A 40 15.60 3.73 -6.67
C GLN A 40 16.13 2.87 -7.83
N MET A 41 15.48 1.73 -8.11
CA MET A 41 15.87 0.87 -9.23
C MET A 41 15.74 1.60 -10.58
N ALA A 42 14.69 2.40 -10.77
CA ALA A 42 14.51 3.20 -11.98
C ALA A 42 15.60 4.25 -12.14
N THR A 43 15.98 4.95 -11.07
CA THR A 43 17.08 5.92 -11.10
C THR A 43 18.40 5.27 -11.48
N VAL A 44 18.73 4.13 -10.87
CA VAL A 44 19.96 3.39 -11.19
C VAL A 44 19.92 2.86 -12.63
N ALA A 45 18.77 2.36 -13.10
CA ALA A 45 18.63 1.87 -14.47
C ALA A 45 18.85 2.98 -15.51
N LEU A 46 18.34 4.20 -15.26
CA LEU A 46 18.60 5.37 -16.11
C LEU A 46 20.09 5.72 -16.14
N GLU A 47 20.73 5.80 -14.98
CA GLU A 47 22.17 6.09 -14.88
C GLU A 47 23.00 5.04 -15.65
N LYS A 48 22.69 3.75 -15.51
CA LYS A 48 23.41 2.67 -16.19
C LYS A 48 23.19 2.61 -17.70
N LEU A 49 22.06 3.13 -18.20
CA LEU A 49 21.85 3.31 -19.63
C LEU A 49 22.75 4.40 -20.21
N GLU A 50 23.08 5.43 -19.43
CA GLU A 50 23.92 6.56 -19.86
C GLU A 50 25.42 6.27 -19.69
N THR A 51 25.83 5.73 -18.54
CA THR A 51 27.26 5.52 -18.20
C THR A 51 27.80 4.18 -18.69
N GLY A 52 26.93 3.28 -19.14
CA GLY A 52 27.23 1.86 -19.31
C GLY A 52 27.14 1.10 -17.99
N GLY A 53 26.59 -0.11 -18.06
CA GLY A 53 26.44 -1.04 -16.94
C GLY A 53 27.02 -2.42 -17.24
N ASN A 54 26.99 -3.30 -16.25
CA ASN A 54 27.44 -4.69 -16.42
C ASN A 54 26.42 -5.56 -17.17
N ASP A 55 25.15 -5.19 -17.14
CA ASP A 55 24.07 -5.90 -17.83
C ASP A 55 23.74 -5.25 -19.19
N SER A 56 22.89 -5.92 -19.98
CA SER A 56 22.48 -5.41 -21.29
C SER A 56 21.57 -4.18 -21.18
N ALA A 57 21.60 -3.31 -22.19
CA ALA A 57 20.75 -2.12 -22.23
C ALA A 57 19.25 -2.47 -22.18
N GLU A 58 18.87 -3.58 -22.81
CA GLU A 58 17.49 -4.09 -22.83
C GLU A 58 17.00 -4.46 -21.43
N PHE A 59 17.88 -4.98 -20.56
CA PHE A 59 17.53 -5.28 -19.17
C PHE A 59 17.16 -4.02 -18.39
N TYR A 60 17.95 -2.94 -18.51
CA TYR A 60 17.66 -1.67 -17.84
C TYR A 60 16.40 -1.00 -18.40
N GLN A 61 16.16 -1.09 -19.72
CA GLN A 61 14.91 -0.64 -20.32
C GLN A 61 13.69 -1.43 -19.80
N ALA A 62 13.79 -2.75 -19.69
CA ALA A 62 12.72 -3.58 -19.13
C ALA A 62 12.41 -3.22 -17.67
N LYS A 63 13.43 -2.87 -16.87
CA LYS A 63 13.24 -2.39 -15.49
C LYS A 63 12.48 -1.08 -15.43
N LEU A 64 12.73 -0.15 -16.35
CA LEU A 64 12.00 1.10 -16.45
C LEU A 64 10.53 0.89 -16.83
N GLN A 65 10.28 0.06 -17.85
CA GLN A 65 8.91 -0.30 -18.26
C GLN A 65 8.13 -0.96 -17.11
N LEU A 66 8.79 -1.83 -16.34
CA LEU A 66 8.16 -2.46 -15.19
C LEU A 66 7.88 -1.46 -14.06
N ALA A 67 8.77 -0.50 -13.83
CA ALA A 67 8.53 0.58 -12.89
C ALA A 67 7.30 1.39 -13.31
N GLU A 68 7.22 1.82 -14.59
CA GLU A 68 6.06 2.54 -15.12
C GLU A 68 4.75 1.79 -14.90
N PHE A 69 4.72 0.50 -15.22
CA PHE A 69 3.56 -0.36 -14.95
C PHE A 69 3.18 -0.37 -13.47
N LEU A 70 4.16 -0.54 -12.57
CA LEU A 70 3.92 -0.59 -11.13
C LEU A 70 3.35 0.72 -10.60
N PHE A 71 3.91 1.86 -11.03
CA PHE A 71 3.43 3.19 -10.65
C PHE A 71 2.05 3.50 -11.23
N ALA A 72 1.78 3.13 -12.48
CA ALA A 72 0.52 3.42 -13.15
C ALA A 72 -0.63 2.50 -12.71
N ARG A 73 -0.36 1.21 -12.48
CA ARG A 73 -1.41 0.20 -12.29
C ARG A 73 -1.51 -0.34 -10.86
N LEU A 74 -0.39 -0.53 -10.18
CA LEU A 74 -0.37 -1.20 -8.88
C LEU A 74 -0.49 -0.21 -7.71
N LEU A 75 0.20 0.93 -7.78
CA LEU A 75 0.17 1.94 -6.72
C LEU A 75 -1.15 2.66 -6.49
N PRO A 76 -2.07 2.82 -7.47
CA PRO A 76 -3.39 3.40 -7.18
C PRO A 76 -4.15 2.66 -6.08
N SER A 77 -3.98 1.33 -5.96
CA SER A 77 -4.59 0.51 -4.90
C SER A 77 -4.22 0.95 -3.48
N ARG A 78 -3.07 1.60 -3.30
CA ARG A 78 -2.65 2.19 -2.01
C ARG A 78 -3.68 3.16 -1.46
N SER A 79 -4.34 3.93 -2.33
CA SER A 79 -5.37 4.90 -1.92
C SER A 79 -6.59 4.21 -1.32
N GLY A 80 -6.95 3.03 -1.81
CA GLY A 80 -8.02 2.21 -1.24
C GLY A 80 -7.71 1.78 0.20
N HIS A 81 -6.52 1.22 0.42
CA HIS A 81 -6.07 0.88 1.77
C HIS A 81 -5.95 2.10 2.68
N ALA A 82 -5.53 3.25 2.14
CA ALA A 82 -5.46 4.51 2.89
C ALA A 82 -6.83 4.95 3.43
N VAL A 83 -7.91 4.69 2.67
CA VAL A 83 -9.29 4.93 3.10
C VAL A 83 -9.75 3.85 4.08
N GLY A 84 -9.40 2.57 3.83
CA GLY A 84 -9.77 1.43 4.66
C GLY A 84 -9.30 1.58 6.11
N PHE A 85 -8.03 1.89 6.33
CA PHE A 85 -7.49 1.94 7.70
C PHE A 85 -7.97 3.14 8.53
N VAL A 86 -8.57 4.17 7.90
CA VAL A 86 -9.21 5.30 8.62
C VAL A 86 -10.72 5.12 8.77
N ALA A 87 -11.29 4.04 8.24
CA ALA A 87 -12.70 3.70 8.46
C ALA A 87 -12.96 3.33 9.93
N THR A 88 -14.19 3.55 10.38
CA THR A 88 -14.58 3.20 11.76
C THR A 88 -14.59 1.69 11.97
N SER A 89 -14.15 1.22 13.13
CA SER A 89 -14.24 -0.17 13.59
C SER A 89 -15.64 -0.78 13.42
N ARG A 90 -16.69 0.04 13.52
CA ARG A 90 -18.09 -0.36 13.29
C ARG A 90 -18.33 -1.03 11.95
N SER A 91 -17.54 -0.72 10.91
CA SER A 91 -17.69 -1.36 9.61
C SER A 91 -17.58 -2.89 9.69
N VAL A 92 -16.79 -3.41 10.64
CA VAL A 92 -16.58 -4.85 10.86
C VAL A 92 -17.21 -5.36 12.16
N THR A 93 -17.50 -4.48 13.14
CA THR A 93 -18.05 -4.89 14.45
C THR A 93 -19.55 -4.69 14.62
N GLN A 94 -20.24 -3.97 13.72
CA GLN A 94 -21.66 -3.65 13.91
C GLN A 94 -22.63 -4.84 13.71
N LEU A 95 -22.20 -5.88 13.00
CA LEU A 95 -23.06 -7.03 12.71
C LEU A 95 -23.14 -7.93 13.94
N ALA A 96 -24.35 -8.18 14.42
CA ALA A 96 -24.56 -9.09 15.54
C ALA A 96 -24.30 -10.55 15.12
N PRO A 97 -23.70 -11.40 15.98
CA PRO A 97 -23.41 -12.82 15.68
C PRO A 97 -24.56 -13.62 15.03
N PRO A 98 -25.83 -13.55 15.47
CA PRO A 98 -26.90 -14.32 14.83
C PRO A 98 -27.22 -13.88 13.39
N ASN A 99 -26.82 -12.67 12.99
CA ASN A 99 -27.08 -12.14 11.66
C ASN A 99 -25.99 -12.53 10.64
N PHE A 100 -24.96 -13.27 11.04
CA PHE A 100 -23.96 -13.82 10.12
C PHE A 100 -24.44 -15.07 9.38
N THR A 101 -25.49 -15.73 9.90
CA THR A 101 -26.05 -16.95 9.30
C THR A 101 -27.28 -16.62 8.48
N PHE A 102 -27.30 -17.06 7.21
CA PHE A 102 -28.55 -17.20 6.46
C PHE A 102 -29.24 -18.46 6.95
N VAL A 103 -30.17 -18.33 7.90
CA VAL A 103 -31.03 -19.44 8.30
C VAL A 103 -32.08 -19.61 7.20
N TYR A 104 -32.02 -20.71 6.46
CA TYR A 104 -33.07 -21.15 5.54
C TYR A 104 -34.15 -21.91 6.30
#